data_AF-A0A820SZE3-F1
#
_entry.id   AF-A0A820SZE3-F1
#
_cell.length_a   1.000
_cell.length_b   1.000
_cell.length_c   1.000
_cell.angle_alpha   90.00
_cell.angle_beta   90.00
_cell.angle_gamma   90.00
#
_symmetry.space_group_name_H-M   'P 1'
#
loop_
_entity.id
_entity.type
_entity.pdbx_description
1 polymer ?
#
loop_
_entity_poly.entity_id
_entity_poly.type
_entity_poly.pdbx_seq_one_letter_code
_entity_poly.pdbx_strand_id
1 'polypeptide(L)'
;MVVWHHRLGKTTAHFNEQASVDVELTDKICLQPYEEKVVRVNVALSSAQLVCFEPDIAECAKRAIASYKAILTVNKCSSNVLLFNRTSLPNTIRKGTKLGSIYFMSDQTNTHCLLDNKTEQLGMTSTNSELKPQANEVNAVIDKLTEHITNNQDRLDFLDILHQFRHTFDTSTATQAHITIHHTILTADARPTSVRPFYKTPQQREVLHKEVEKLLHDNVIRGSTSPWASPVILKKKPD
;
A
#
# COMPACT_ATOMS: atom_id res chain seq x y z
N MET A 1 -24.56 6.52 20.12
CA MET A 1 -25.84 5.77 20.02
C MET A 1 -26.84 6.40 20.98
N VAL A 2 -28.06 6.71 20.56
CA VAL A 2 -29.09 7.26 21.46
C VAL A 2 -29.83 6.09 22.10
N VAL A 3 -29.72 5.95 23.41
CA VAL A 3 -30.43 4.92 24.16
C VAL A 3 -31.56 5.58 24.94
N TRP A 4 -32.77 5.03 24.81
CA TRP A 4 -33.93 5.49 25.54
C TRP A 4 -34.06 4.71 26.84
N HIS A 5 -34.00 5.40 27.97
CA HIS A 5 -34.23 4.82 29.29
C HIS A 5 -35.55 5.33 29.87
N HIS A 6 -36.43 4.41 30.30
CA HIS A 6 -37.82 4.71 30.64
C HIS A 6 -38.00 5.68 31.85
N ARG A 7 -36.94 5.91 32.65
CA ARG A 7 -36.94 6.85 33.79
C ARG A 7 -36.12 8.12 33.57
N LEU A 8 -35.20 8.14 32.59
CA LEU A 8 -34.20 9.21 32.46
C LEU A 8 -34.28 9.97 31.13
N GLY A 9 -35.24 9.61 30.27
CA GLY A 9 -35.41 10.26 28.97
C GLY A 9 -34.29 9.92 28.00
N LYS A 10 -34.03 10.85 27.07
CA LYS A 10 -33.11 10.69 25.95
C LYS A 10 -31.67 10.92 26.45
N THR A 11 -30.92 9.85 26.68
CA THR A 11 -29.53 9.95 27.13
C THR A 11 -28.59 9.79 25.93
N THR A 12 -27.85 10.86 25.61
CA THR A 12 -26.76 10.82 24.63
C THR A 12 -25.51 10.33 25.35
N ALA A 13 -25.21 9.03 25.22
CA ALA A 13 -23.94 8.50 25.70
C ALA A 13 -22.83 8.99 24.76
N HIS A 14 -21.90 9.79 25.27
CA HIS A 14 -20.62 10.02 24.63
C HIS A 14 -19.89 8.67 24.57
N PHE A 15 -19.83 8.10 23.37
CA PHE A 15 -19.16 6.83 23.13
C PHE A 15 -17.66 7.12 23.14
N ASN A 16 -16.94 6.55 24.11
CA ASN A 16 -15.51 6.74 24.25
C ASN A 16 -14.82 6.16 22.99
N GLU A 17 -14.05 7.01 22.30
CA GLU A 17 -13.36 6.72 21.03
C GLU A 17 -12.24 5.69 21.23
N GLN A 18 -12.57 4.40 21.32
CA GLN A 18 -11.62 3.28 21.12
C GLN A 18 -12.26 1.88 21.21
N ALA A 19 -13.59 1.75 21.09
CA ALA A 19 -14.20 0.43 21.10
C ALA A 19 -13.97 -0.27 19.74
N SER A 20 -12.95 -1.11 19.67
CA SER A 20 -12.78 -2.07 18.57
C SER A 20 -13.79 -3.21 18.74
N VAL A 21 -14.55 -3.53 17.70
CA VAL A 21 -15.53 -4.63 17.73
C VAL A 21 -15.03 -5.80 16.91
N ASP A 22 -15.10 -6.99 17.48
CA ASP A 22 -14.62 -8.20 16.82
C ASP A 22 -15.49 -8.59 15.63
N VAL A 23 -14.81 -9.09 14.59
CA VAL A 23 -15.41 -9.59 13.36
C VAL A 23 -15.21 -11.08 13.29
N GLU A 24 -16.32 -11.81 13.20
CA GLU A 24 -16.33 -13.27 13.22
C GLU A 24 -16.90 -13.86 11.94
N LEU A 25 -16.41 -15.03 11.57
CA LEU A 25 -16.89 -15.76 10.42
C LEU A 25 -18.32 -16.32 10.65
N THR A 26 -19.26 -15.99 9.76
CA THR A 26 -20.69 -16.38 9.92
C THR A 26 -20.91 -17.89 9.74
N ASP A 27 -20.21 -18.48 8.77
CA ASP A 27 -20.42 -19.87 8.34
C ASP A 27 -19.10 -20.60 8.15
N LYS A 28 -19.15 -21.94 8.20
CA LYS A 28 -17.98 -22.76 7.85
C LYS A 28 -17.64 -22.55 6.38
N ILE A 29 -16.40 -22.25 6.05
CA ILE A 29 -15.93 -22.12 4.67
C ILE A 29 -14.80 -23.10 4.36
N CYS A 30 -14.73 -23.51 3.10
CA CYS A 30 -13.58 -24.19 2.53
C CYS A 30 -12.99 -23.30 1.44
N LEU A 31 -11.70 -23.02 1.53
CA LEU A 31 -10.91 -22.28 0.54
C LEU A 31 -9.99 -23.28 -0.18
N GLN A 32 -9.97 -23.22 -1.50
CA GLN A 32 -9.05 -23.97 -2.35
C GLN A 32 -7.63 -23.42 -2.22
N PRO A 33 -6.60 -24.17 -2.65
CA PRO A 33 -5.22 -23.69 -2.69
C PRO A 33 -5.11 -22.35 -3.42
N TYR A 34 -4.49 -21.36 -2.78
CA TYR A 34 -4.32 -20.00 -3.33
C TYR A 34 -5.61 -19.29 -3.79
N GLU A 35 -6.78 -19.72 -3.29
CA GLU A 35 -8.05 -19.08 -3.61
C GLU A 35 -8.23 -17.79 -2.82
N GLU A 36 -8.72 -16.77 -3.51
CA GLU A 36 -9.24 -15.54 -2.93
C GLU A 36 -10.78 -15.58 -2.97
N LYS A 37 -11.42 -15.34 -1.81
CA LYS A 37 -12.87 -15.46 -1.67
C LYS A 37 -13.43 -14.40 -0.75
N VAL A 38 -14.50 -13.74 -1.21
CA VAL A 38 -15.29 -12.83 -0.37
C VAL A 38 -16.23 -13.64 0.51
N VAL A 39 -16.20 -13.38 1.81
CA VAL A 39 -16.93 -14.15 2.80
C VAL A 39 -17.72 -13.24 3.73
N ARG A 40 -18.92 -13.70 4.08
CA ARG A 40 -19.80 -12.98 4.99
C ARG A 40 -19.35 -13.12 6.44
N VAL A 41 -19.16 -11.99 7.09
CA VAL A 41 -18.75 -11.89 8.48
C VAL A 41 -19.86 -11.30 9.33
N ASN A 42 -19.96 -11.78 10.57
CA ASN A 42 -20.80 -11.26 11.61
C ASN A 42 -20.05 -10.19 12.39
N VAL A 43 -20.74 -9.10 12.70
CA VAL A 43 -20.20 -7.91 13.33
C VAL A 43 -21.20 -7.46 14.39
N ALA A 44 -20.77 -7.23 15.62
CA ALA A 44 -21.66 -6.81 16.70
C ALA A 44 -22.08 -5.31 16.61
N LEU A 45 -22.38 -4.83 15.40
CA LEU A 45 -22.90 -3.49 15.08
C LEU A 45 -24.18 -3.61 14.27
N SER A 46 -25.25 -2.91 14.66
CA SER A 46 -26.55 -2.97 13.98
C SER A 46 -26.49 -2.51 12.51
N SER A 47 -25.94 -1.31 12.27
CA SER A 47 -25.67 -0.78 10.94
C SER A 47 -24.66 0.36 11.02
N ALA A 48 -23.70 0.40 10.09
CA ALA A 48 -22.72 1.47 9.98
C ALA A 48 -22.18 1.55 8.54
N GLN A 49 -21.87 2.76 8.09
CA GLN A 49 -21.15 3.00 6.84
C GLN A 49 -19.72 3.47 7.16
N LEU A 50 -18.77 3.16 6.29
CA LEU A 50 -17.37 3.61 6.39
C LEU A 50 -16.66 3.18 7.68
N VAL A 51 -16.62 1.87 7.95
CA VAL A 51 -15.93 1.31 9.11
C VAL A 51 -14.60 0.68 8.66
N CYS A 52 -13.50 0.97 9.35
CA CYS A 52 -12.22 0.33 9.06
C CYS A 52 -12.17 -1.06 9.67
N PHE A 53 -11.77 -2.05 8.87
CA PHE A 53 -11.49 -3.40 9.29
C PHE A 53 -9.98 -3.65 9.30
N GLU A 54 -9.48 -4.11 10.44
CA GLU A 54 -8.12 -4.57 10.60
C GLU A 54 -8.09 -6.07 10.90
N PRO A 55 -7.41 -6.87 10.06
CA PRO A 55 -7.29 -8.30 10.29
C PRO A 55 -6.34 -8.59 11.45
N ASP A 56 -6.70 -9.57 12.28
CA ASP A 56 -5.79 -10.08 13.30
C ASP A 56 -4.79 -11.01 12.62
N ILE A 57 -3.59 -10.49 12.36
CA ILE A 57 -2.53 -11.19 11.63
C ILE A 57 -2.15 -12.49 12.34
N ALA A 58 -2.16 -12.52 13.68
CA ALA A 58 -1.76 -13.68 14.46
C ALA A 58 -2.80 -14.80 14.37
N GLU A 59 -4.08 -14.48 14.52
CA GLU A 59 -5.17 -15.46 14.39
C GLU A 59 -5.33 -15.96 12.95
N CYS A 60 -5.16 -15.08 11.96
CA CYS A 60 -5.16 -15.46 10.55
C CYS A 60 -3.98 -16.39 10.20
N ALA A 61 -2.77 -16.08 10.69
CA ALA A 61 -1.59 -16.89 10.45
C ALA A 61 -1.69 -18.29 11.06
N LYS A 62 -2.22 -18.43 12.29
CA LYS A 62 -2.48 -19.74 12.93
C LYS A 62 -3.36 -20.65 12.09
N ARG A 63 -4.20 -20.05 11.24
CA ARG A 63 -5.16 -20.74 10.38
C ARG A 63 -4.75 -20.73 8.92
N ALA A 64 -3.52 -20.32 8.61
CA ALA A 64 -2.95 -20.26 7.28
C ALA A 64 -3.81 -19.47 6.25
N ILE A 65 -4.49 -18.44 6.72
CA ILE A 65 -5.26 -17.50 5.92
C ILE A 65 -4.65 -16.12 5.99
N ALA A 66 -4.89 -15.31 4.97
CA ALA A 66 -4.65 -13.87 4.99
C ALA A 66 -5.94 -13.12 4.71
N SER A 67 -6.01 -11.92 5.27
CA SER A 67 -7.03 -10.93 4.99
C SER A 67 -6.32 -9.58 4.93
N TYR A 68 -6.95 -8.60 4.28
CA TYR A 68 -6.39 -7.28 4.09
C TYR A 68 -7.15 -6.25 4.92
N LYS A 69 -6.49 -5.13 5.22
CA LYS A 69 -7.18 -3.95 5.76
C LYS A 69 -8.17 -3.44 4.72
N ALA A 70 -9.39 -3.12 5.14
CA ALA A 70 -10.46 -2.71 4.23
C ALA A 70 -11.44 -1.74 4.88
N ILE A 71 -12.10 -0.92 4.07
CA ILE A 71 -13.25 -0.11 4.51
C ILE A 71 -14.52 -0.89 4.21
N LEU A 72 -15.35 -1.11 5.23
CA LEU A 72 -16.53 -1.95 5.18
C LEU A 72 -17.81 -1.15 5.38
N THR A 73 -18.89 -1.65 4.80
CA THR A 73 -20.25 -1.27 5.16
C THR A 73 -20.89 -2.40 5.96
N VAL A 74 -21.40 -2.10 7.15
CA VAL A 74 -22.07 -3.05 8.03
C VAL A 74 -23.58 -2.84 7.90
N ASN A 75 -24.27 -3.88 7.45
CA ASN A 75 -25.72 -3.90 7.33
C ASN A 75 -26.28 -5.10 8.11
N LYS A 76 -27.19 -4.84 9.05
CA LYS A 76 -27.85 -5.87 9.87
C LYS A 76 -26.84 -6.82 10.55
N CYS A 77 -25.85 -6.26 11.25
CA CYS A 77 -24.79 -7.04 11.91
C CYS A 77 -23.93 -7.89 10.97
N SER A 78 -23.93 -7.61 9.67
CA SER A 78 -23.14 -8.37 8.70
C SER A 78 -22.37 -7.48 7.73
N SER A 79 -21.20 -7.95 7.34
CA SER A 79 -20.40 -7.34 6.28
C SER A 79 -19.68 -8.43 5.47
N ASN A 80 -18.89 -8.03 4.48
CA ASN A 80 -18.15 -8.92 3.62
C ASN A 80 -16.66 -8.61 3.72
N VAL A 81 -15.84 -9.64 3.94
CA VAL A 81 -14.38 -9.52 4.03
C VAL A 81 -13.74 -10.48 3.05
N LEU A 82 -12.62 -10.07 2.46
CA LEU A 82 -11.84 -10.85 1.52
C LEU A 82 -10.85 -11.75 2.27
N LEU A 83 -10.94 -13.05 2.06
CA LEU A 83 -10.02 -14.03 2.61
C LEU A 83 -9.19 -14.67 1.49
N PHE A 84 -7.92 -14.92 1.78
CA PHE A 84 -6.97 -15.56 0.89
C PHE A 84 -6.33 -16.77 1.55
N ASN A 85 -6.36 -17.92 0.89
CA ASN A 85 -5.62 -19.10 1.34
C ASN A 85 -4.15 -18.99 0.93
N ARG A 86 -3.23 -18.96 1.91
CA ARG A 86 -1.79 -18.85 1.63
C ARG A 86 -1.12 -20.20 1.34
N THR A 87 -1.86 -21.29 1.39
CA THR A 87 -1.31 -22.64 1.30
C THR A 87 -1.63 -23.31 -0.02
N SER A 88 -0.81 -24.30 -0.39
CA SER A 88 -1.03 -25.20 -1.53
C SER A 88 -2.08 -26.29 -1.25
N LEU A 89 -2.72 -26.27 -0.08
CA LEU A 89 -3.70 -27.27 0.35
C LEU A 89 -5.07 -26.61 0.60
N PRO A 90 -6.18 -27.33 0.37
CA PRO A 90 -7.49 -26.84 0.76
C PRO A 90 -7.57 -26.60 2.26
N ASN A 91 -8.13 -25.47 2.66
CA ASN A 91 -8.20 -25.04 4.05
C ASN A 91 -9.65 -24.80 4.48
N THR A 92 -10.04 -25.40 5.60
CA THR A 92 -11.41 -25.30 6.13
C THR A 92 -11.43 -24.50 7.43
N ILE A 93 -12.18 -23.40 7.44
CA ILE A 93 -12.29 -22.49 8.58
C ILE A 93 -13.65 -22.70 9.24
N ARG A 94 -13.65 -22.84 10.56
CA ARG A 94 -14.86 -23.03 11.36
C ARG A 94 -15.63 -21.73 11.50
N LYS A 95 -16.96 -21.84 11.55
CA LYS A 95 -17.86 -20.75 11.99
C LYS A 95 -17.42 -20.19 13.35
N GLY A 96 -17.60 -18.89 13.56
CA GLY A 96 -17.24 -18.18 14.80
C GLY A 96 -15.74 -17.92 14.93
N THR A 97 -14.96 -18.14 13.87
CA THR A 97 -13.54 -17.77 13.89
C THR A 97 -13.42 -16.25 13.85
N LYS A 98 -12.73 -15.67 14.82
CA LYS A 98 -12.34 -14.25 14.82
C LYS A 98 -11.33 -13.99 13.69
N LEU A 99 -11.63 -13.02 12.83
CA LEU A 99 -10.79 -12.64 11.69
C LEU A 99 -10.05 -11.32 11.92
N GLY A 100 -10.56 -10.49 12.82
CA GLY A 100 -10.00 -9.18 13.10
C GLY A 100 -10.98 -8.35 13.90
N SER A 101 -10.74 -7.04 13.91
CA SER A 101 -11.58 -6.09 14.60
C SER A 101 -11.88 -4.90 13.69
N ILE A 102 -13.02 -4.26 13.94
CA ILE A 102 -13.42 -3.04 13.27
C ILE A 102 -13.42 -1.87 14.23
N TYR A 103 -13.18 -0.67 13.70
CA TYR A 103 -13.26 0.58 14.44
C TYR A 103 -13.83 1.68 13.55
N PHE A 104 -14.52 2.62 14.19
CA PHE A 104 -14.98 3.83 13.51
C PHE A 104 -13.78 4.72 13.25
N MET A 105 -13.73 5.34 12.08
CA MET A 105 -12.82 6.44 11.83
C MET A 105 -13.29 7.59 12.72
N SER A 106 -12.54 7.93 13.76
CA SER A 106 -12.72 9.20 14.45
C SER A 106 -12.38 10.31 13.48
N ASP A 107 -13.18 11.38 13.44
CA ASP A 107 -12.96 12.59 12.62
C ASP A 107 -11.75 13.43 13.10
N GLN A 108 -10.74 12.78 13.69
CA GLN A 108 -9.50 13.37 14.14
C GLN A 108 -8.38 12.82 13.27
N THR A 109 -7.90 13.70 12.38
CA THR A 109 -6.55 13.85 11.86
C THR A 109 -5.54 12.71 12.13
N ASN A 110 -4.82 12.33 11.07
CA ASN A 110 -3.72 11.35 11.00
C ASN A 110 -4.13 9.87 10.90
N THR A 111 -4.47 9.46 9.68
CA THR A 111 -4.12 8.12 9.18
C THR A 111 -2.60 8.00 9.12
N HIS A 112 -1.95 7.75 10.26
CA HIS A 112 -0.64 7.11 10.26
C HIS A 112 -0.84 5.69 9.72
N CYS A 113 -0.38 5.46 8.49
CA CYS A 113 -0.10 4.14 7.98
C CYS A 113 0.99 3.50 8.86
N LEU A 114 0.57 2.80 9.91
CA LEU A 114 1.44 1.94 10.70
C LEU A 114 1.82 0.73 9.81
N LEU A 115 2.93 0.89 9.09
CA LEU A 115 3.78 -0.25 8.73
C LEU A 115 4.38 -0.74 10.06
N ASP A 116 3.91 -1.90 10.52
CA ASP A 116 4.50 -2.62 11.65
C ASP A 116 5.94 -3.02 11.31
N ASN A 117 6.88 -2.10 11.53
CA ASN A 117 8.29 -2.40 11.59
C ASN A 117 8.55 -3.02 12.96
N LYS A 118 8.32 -4.32 13.11
CA LYS A 118 8.95 -5.07 14.20
C LYS A 118 10.46 -5.09 13.96
N THR A 119 11.13 -4.17 14.63
CA THR A 119 12.57 -4.08 14.74
C THR A 119 13.09 -5.30 15.49
N GLU A 120 13.54 -6.33 14.78
CA GLU A 120 14.50 -7.29 15.34
C GLU A 120 15.90 -6.83 14.96
N GLN A 121 16.58 -6.22 15.93
CA GLN A 121 17.99 -5.88 15.83
C GLN A 121 18.83 -7.16 15.83
N LEU A 122 19.59 -7.39 14.76
CA LEU A 122 20.81 -8.20 14.81
C LEU A 122 21.79 -7.77 13.72
N GLY A 123 22.94 -7.26 14.14
CA GLY A 123 24.20 -7.33 13.40
C GLY A 123 24.60 -6.09 12.60
N MET A 124 25.62 -5.39 13.10
CA MET A 124 26.34 -4.33 12.39
C MET A 124 27.07 -4.85 11.14
N THR A 125 27.01 -4.12 10.02
CA THR A 125 28.18 -3.80 9.17
C THR A 125 27.90 -2.58 8.28
N SER A 126 28.60 -1.50 8.59
CA SER A 126 29.30 -0.56 7.70
C SER A 126 28.61 0.08 6.48
N THR A 127 28.38 1.40 6.62
CA THR A 127 28.64 2.47 5.63
C THR A 127 27.98 2.38 4.26
N ASN A 128 26.90 3.14 4.05
CA ASN A 128 26.81 4.14 2.97
C ASN A 128 25.68 5.14 3.27
N SER A 129 25.99 6.42 3.06
CA SER A 129 25.15 7.60 3.34
C SER A 129 23.82 7.57 2.57
N GLU A 130 22.70 7.42 3.28
CA GLU A 130 21.37 7.76 2.76
C GLU A 130 21.26 9.29 2.64
N LEU A 131 21.45 9.83 1.43
CA LEU A 131 21.12 11.21 1.14
C LEU A 131 19.59 11.35 1.09
N LYS A 132 18.97 11.62 2.23
CA LYS A 132 17.57 12.08 2.29
C LYS A 132 17.47 13.42 1.52
N PRO A 133 16.41 13.65 0.71
CA PRO A 133 16.23 14.93 0.04
C PRO A 133 16.19 16.06 1.09
N GLN A 134 16.93 17.15 0.83
CA GLN A 134 16.93 18.30 1.72
C GLN A 134 15.52 18.89 1.75
N ALA A 135 14.95 19.07 2.95
CA ALA A 135 13.60 19.59 3.15
C ALA A 135 13.31 20.93 2.44
N ASN A 136 14.37 21.68 2.10
CA ASN A 136 14.29 22.94 1.39
C ASN A 136 13.91 22.79 -0.09
N GLU A 137 14.29 21.70 -0.76
CA GLU A 137 13.97 21.47 -2.18
C GLU A 137 12.49 21.13 -2.35
N VAL A 138 11.95 20.28 -1.46
CA VAL A 138 10.55 19.85 -1.48
C VAL A 138 9.61 21.05 -1.32
N ASN A 139 9.92 21.96 -0.39
CA ASN A 139 9.08 23.13 -0.13
C ASN A 139 9.02 24.06 -1.35
N ALA A 140 10.15 24.28 -2.04
CA ALA A 140 10.18 25.10 -3.25
C ALA A 140 9.31 24.51 -4.39
N VAL A 141 9.27 23.17 -4.50
CA VAL A 141 8.40 22.49 -5.46
C VAL A 141 6.92 22.64 -5.08
N ILE A 142 6.59 22.49 -3.80
CA ILE A 142 5.22 22.69 -3.27
C ILE A 142 4.73 24.11 -3.55
N ASP A 143 5.56 25.13 -3.31
CA ASP A 143 5.22 26.53 -3.55
C ASP A 143 4.94 26.81 -5.03
N LYS A 144 5.77 26.25 -5.91
CA LYS A 144 5.58 26.36 -7.37
C LYS A 144 4.30 25.67 -7.84
N LEU A 145 3.98 24.50 -7.29
CA LEU A 145 2.78 23.76 -7.67
C LEU A 145 1.49 24.44 -7.19
N THR A 146 1.54 25.21 -6.10
CA THR A 146 0.36 25.88 -5.54
C THR A 146 0.16 27.32 -6.01
N GLU A 147 1.09 27.88 -6.80
CA GLU A 147 1.04 29.27 -7.29
C GLU A 147 -0.21 29.59 -8.12
N HIS A 148 -0.72 28.62 -8.88
CA HIS A 148 -1.86 28.79 -9.78
C HIS A 148 -3.23 28.80 -9.08
N ILE A 149 -3.27 28.57 -7.77
CA ILE A 149 -4.52 28.49 -7.00
C ILE A 149 -4.95 29.91 -6.60
N THR A 150 -5.99 30.42 -7.28
CA THR A 150 -6.49 31.80 -7.11
C THR A 150 -7.21 32.04 -5.78
N ASN A 151 -7.84 31.01 -5.20
CA ASN A 151 -8.51 31.13 -3.90
C ASN A 151 -7.48 30.95 -2.77
N ASN A 152 -7.30 32.00 -1.97
CA ASN A 152 -6.33 32.00 -0.88
C ASN A 152 -6.66 30.96 0.21
N GLN A 153 -7.93 30.70 0.50
CA GLN A 153 -8.29 29.74 1.54
C GLN A 153 -7.93 28.31 1.10
N ASP A 154 -8.37 27.92 -0.09
CA ASP A 154 -8.06 26.60 -0.65
C ASP A 154 -6.55 26.40 -0.77
N ARG A 155 -5.82 27.44 -1.19
CA ARG A 155 -4.36 27.39 -1.31
C ARG A 155 -3.70 27.09 0.04
N LEU A 156 -4.15 27.73 1.12
CA LEU A 156 -3.64 27.49 2.47
C LEU A 156 -3.95 26.05 2.92
N ASP A 157 -5.18 25.59 2.72
CA ASP A 157 -5.59 24.24 3.09
C ASP A 157 -4.78 23.17 2.33
N PHE A 158 -4.48 23.40 1.04
CA PHE A 158 -3.61 22.52 0.26
C PHE A 158 -2.15 22.55 0.72
N LEU A 159 -1.61 23.73 1.01
CA LEU A 159 -0.23 23.87 1.52
C LEU A 159 -0.07 23.11 2.84
N ASP A 160 -1.03 23.20 3.75
CA ASP A 160 -1.01 22.49 5.01
C ASP A 160 -0.90 20.97 4.80
N ILE A 161 -1.70 20.41 3.89
CA ILE A 161 -1.67 18.98 3.55
C ILE A 161 -0.33 18.60 2.89
N LEU A 162 0.13 19.37 1.91
CA LEU A 162 1.37 19.06 1.18
C LEU A 162 2.60 19.14 2.11
N HIS A 163 2.62 20.10 3.03
CA HIS A 163 3.66 20.17 4.05
C HIS A 163 3.55 19.05 5.09
N GLN A 164 2.33 18.65 5.48
CA GLN A 164 2.10 17.51 6.37
C GLN A 164 2.69 16.21 5.78
N PHE A 165 2.45 15.96 4.50
CA PHE A 165 2.95 14.76 3.80
C PHE A 165 4.27 14.99 3.07
N ARG A 166 5.01 16.06 3.37
CA ARG A 166 6.24 16.44 2.65
C ARG A 166 7.28 15.31 2.55
N HIS A 167 7.34 14.47 3.58
CA HIS A 167 8.28 13.36 3.71
C HIS A 167 7.98 12.20 2.75
N THR A 168 6.78 12.16 2.16
CA THR A 168 6.38 11.15 1.17
C THR A 168 6.82 11.52 -0.25
N PHE A 169 7.10 12.80 -0.50
CA PHE A 169 7.56 13.24 -1.81
C PHE A 169 9.04 12.93 -1.97
N ASP A 170 9.33 12.14 -2.99
CA ASP A 170 10.69 11.92 -3.42
C ASP A 170 11.12 13.05 -4.35
N THR A 171 12.02 13.89 -3.87
CA THR A 171 12.69 14.92 -4.69
C THR A 171 14.09 14.46 -5.12
N SER A 172 14.54 13.30 -4.62
CA SER A 172 15.80 12.70 -5.05
C SER A 172 15.64 11.98 -6.39
N THR A 173 16.75 11.81 -7.11
CA THR A 173 16.74 11.05 -8.36
C THR A 173 16.67 9.56 -8.07
N ALA A 174 15.59 8.94 -8.57
CA ALA A 174 15.36 7.50 -8.64
C ALA A 174 15.54 6.74 -7.31
N THR A 175 14.54 6.83 -6.42
CA THR A 175 14.47 5.89 -5.29
C THR A 175 14.24 4.47 -5.80
N GLN A 176 15.20 3.58 -5.53
CA GLN A 176 14.98 2.15 -5.66
C GLN A 176 14.18 1.64 -4.48
N ALA A 177 13.04 1.01 -4.75
CA ALA A 177 12.31 0.29 -3.71
C ALA A 177 13.13 -0.92 -3.26
N HIS A 178 13.62 -0.91 -2.02
CA HIS A 178 14.32 -2.04 -1.42
C HIS A 178 13.31 -3.07 -0.92
N ILE A 179 12.89 -3.98 -1.81
CA ILE A 179 11.94 -5.06 -1.50
C ILE A 179 12.71 -6.38 -1.41
N THR A 180 12.49 -7.15 -0.34
CA THR A 180 13.14 -8.45 -0.11
C THR A 180 12.71 -9.53 -1.11
N ILE A 181 11.54 -9.35 -1.73
CA ILE A 181 10.95 -10.29 -2.67
C ILE A 181 11.37 -9.89 -4.09
N HIS A 182 12.13 -10.77 -4.75
CA HIS A 182 12.50 -10.60 -6.15
C HIS A 182 11.42 -11.14 -7.08
N HIS A 183 10.99 -10.32 -8.05
CA HIS A 183 10.10 -10.76 -9.12
C HIS A 183 10.85 -11.70 -10.08
N THR A 184 10.32 -12.91 -10.28
CA THR A 184 10.89 -13.92 -11.17
C THR A 184 9.99 -14.13 -12.38
N ILE A 185 10.54 -13.99 -13.59
CA ILE A 185 9.83 -14.27 -14.84
C ILE A 185 10.20 -15.69 -15.29
N LEU A 186 9.21 -16.58 -15.34
CA LEU A 186 9.38 -17.95 -15.82
C LEU A 186 9.30 -17.96 -17.36
N THR A 187 10.42 -18.24 -18.02
CA THR A 187 10.49 -18.27 -19.50
C THR A 187 10.07 -19.61 -20.11
N ALA A 188 9.80 -20.65 -19.29
CA ALA A 188 9.46 -22.00 -19.73
C ALA A 188 10.35 -22.48 -20.90
N ASP A 189 9.77 -22.97 -21.99
CA ASP A 189 10.49 -23.48 -23.17
C ASP A 189 10.79 -22.39 -24.23
N ALA A 190 10.59 -21.12 -23.90
CA ALA A 190 10.83 -20.02 -24.85
C ALA A 190 12.34 -19.86 -25.13
N ARG A 191 12.70 -19.89 -26.40
CA ARG A 191 14.08 -19.65 -26.85
C ARG A 191 14.43 -18.17 -26.77
N PRO A 192 15.68 -17.81 -26.43
CA PRO A 192 16.12 -16.43 -26.40
C PRO A 192 15.98 -15.72 -27.75
N THR A 193 15.43 -14.51 -27.72
CA THR A 193 15.38 -13.61 -28.88
C THR A 193 16.43 -12.52 -28.74
N SER A 194 17.32 -12.41 -29.73
CA SER A 194 18.34 -11.37 -29.81
C SER A 194 18.19 -10.59 -31.12
N VAL A 195 17.86 -9.31 -31.01
CA VAL A 195 17.66 -8.40 -32.13
C VAL A 195 18.80 -7.38 -32.18
N ARG A 196 19.33 -7.13 -33.39
CA ARG A 196 20.39 -6.15 -33.60
C ARG A 196 19.91 -4.74 -33.22
N PRO A 197 20.72 -3.93 -32.52
CA PRO A 197 20.42 -2.53 -32.27
C PRO A 197 20.17 -1.75 -33.57
N PHE A 198 19.10 -0.95 -33.60
CA PHE A 198 18.84 -0.06 -34.73
C PHE A 198 19.90 1.05 -34.83
N TYR A 199 20.18 1.49 -36.05
CA TYR A 199 21.04 2.64 -36.32
C TYR A 199 20.61 3.87 -35.49
N LYS A 200 21.60 4.63 -35.03
CA LYS A 200 21.42 5.88 -34.27
C LYS A 200 22.38 6.92 -34.84
N THR A 201 21.89 8.14 -35.00
CA THR A 201 22.74 9.28 -35.37
C THR A 201 23.70 9.62 -34.21
N PRO A 202 24.80 10.37 -34.46
CA PRO A 202 25.73 10.77 -33.40
C PRO A 202 25.05 11.48 -32.22
N GLN A 203 24.11 12.38 -32.51
CA GLN A 203 23.33 13.09 -31.49
C GLN A 203 22.46 12.13 -30.64
N GLN A 204 21.78 11.18 -31.30
CA GLN A 204 20.98 10.18 -30.60
C GLN A 204 21.83 9.28 -29.71
N ARG A 205 23.03 8.92 -30.17
CA ARG A 205 23.97 8.09 -29.39
C ARG A 205 24.48 8.83 -28.15
N GLU A 206 24.73 10.13 -28.25
CA GLU A 206 25.13 10.95 -27.11
C GLU A 206 24.03 11.02 -26.04
N VAL A 207 22.77 11.25 -26.45
CA VAL A 207 21.61 11.23 -25.54
C VAL A 207 21.47 9.86 -24.87
N LEU A 208 21.58 8.79 -25.65
CA LEU A 208 21.50 7.43 -25.13
C LEU A 208 22.61 7.13 -24.12
N HIS A 209 23.84 7.60 -24.36
CA HIS A 209 24.96 7.42 -23.44
C HIS A 209 24.70 8.12 -22.11
N LYS A 210 24.27 9.39 -22.15
CA LYS A 210 23.94 10.17 -20.94
C LYS A 210 22.87 9.49 -20.11
N GLU A 211 21.83 8.95 -20.74
CA GLU A 211 20.75 8.25 -20.03
C GLU A 211 21.24 6.92 -19.44
N VAL A 212 22.06 6.17 -20.16
CA VAL A 212 22.66 4.92 -19.65
C VAL A 212 23.58 5.20 -18.46
N GLU A 213 24.42 6.23 -18.52
CA GLU A 213 25.27 6.63 -17.39
C GLU A 213 24.46 7.03 -16.16
N LYS A 214 23.39 7.80 -16.36
CA LYS A 214 22.45 8.15 -15.29
C LYS A 214 21.82 6.91 -14.65
N LEU A 215 21.27 5.99 -15.46
CA LEU A 215 20.65 4.77 -14.96
C LEU A 215 21.65 3.82 -14.27
N LEU A 216 22.92 3.81 -14.70
CA LEU A 216 24.00 3.09 -14.03
C LEU A 216 24.35 3.73 -12.68
N HIS A 217 24.45 5.07 -12.63
CA HIS A 217 24.69 5.81 -11.40
C HIS A 217 23.58 5.58 -10.37
N ASP A 218 22.33 5.59 -10.83
CA ASP A 218 21.13 5.33 -10.02
C ASP A 218 20.97 3.82 -9.68
N ASN A 219 21.93 2.98 -10.06
CA ASN A 219 21.95 1.52 -9.90
C ASN A 219 20.74 0.78 -10.53
N VAL A 220 19.95 1.44 -11.38
CA VAL A 220 18.70 0.89 -11.97
C VAL A 220 19.02 -0.21 -12.98
N ILE A 221 20.15 -0.07 -13.67
CA ILE A 221 20.65 -1.08 -14.63
C ILE A 221 22.04 -1.56 -14.23
N ARG A 222 22.44 -2.71 -14.79
CA ARG A 222 23.79 -3.27 -14.66
C ARG A 222 24.24 -3.91 -15.96
N GLY A 223 25.56 -4.07 -16.12
CA GLY A 223 26.11 -4.87 -17.20
C GLY A 223 25.59 -6.33 -17.15
N SER A 224 25.33 -6.90 -18.32
CA SER A 224 24.82 -8.28 -18.46
C SER A 224 25.28 -8.89 -19.78
N THR A 225 25.51 -10.20 -19.78
CA THR A 225 25.86 -11.02 -20.96
C THR A 225 24.70 -11.95 -21.34
N SER A 226 23.47 -11.44 -21.28
CA SER A 226 22.25 -12.19 -21.56
C SER A 226 22.15 -12.63 -23.04
N PRO A 227 21.64 -13.84 -23.33
CA PRO A 227 21.29 -14.25 -24.70
C PRO A 227 20.04 -13.53 -25.24
N TRP A 228 19.31 -12.80 -24.38
CA TRP A 228 18.14 -12.00 -24.74
C TRP A 228 18.55 -10.54 -24.99
N ALA A 229 18.16 -9.99 -26.14
CA ALA A 229 18.46 -8.59 -26.49
C ALA A 229 17.35 -7.95 -27.34
N SER A 230 16.89 -6.77 -26.92
CA SER A 230 15.89 -5.96 -27.63
C SER A 230 16.49 -4.58 -27.97
N PRO A 231 16.16 -3.98 -29.13
CA PRO A 231 16.75 -2.72 -29.56
C PRO A 231 16.14 -1.53 -28.82
N VAL A 232 16.98 -0.54 -28.48
CA VAL A 232 16.53 0.71 -27.85
C VAL A 232 16.03 1.71 -28.88
N ILE A 233 14.92 2.38 -28.56
CA ILE A 233 14.28 3.41 -29.38
C ILE A 233 14.22 4.70 -28.57
N LEU A 234 14.58 5.82 -29.21
CA LEU A 234 14.43 7.14 -28.62
C LEU A 234 13.15 7.77 -29.15
N LYS A 235 12.26 8.17 -28.24
CA LYS A 235 11.03 8.88 -28.56
C LYS A 235 11.02 10.21 -27.82
N LYS A 236 10.68 11.29 -28.52
CA LYS A 236 10.45 12.59 -27.88
C LYS A 236 9.14 12.51 -27.11
N LYS A 237 9.17 12.91 -25.83
CA LYS A 237 7.96 13.10 -25.04
C LYS A 237 7.17 14.28 -25.66
N PRO A 238 5.85 14.15 -25.89
CA PRO A 238 5.02 15.31 -26.19
C PRO A 238 4.96 16.20 -24.94
N ASP A 239 4.98 17.51 -25.14
CA ASP A 239 4.83 18.49 -24.05
C ASP A 239 3.47 18.36 -23.36
#